data_AF-A0A178AZL0-F1
#
_entry.id   AF-A0A178AZL0-F1
#
_cell.length_a   1.000
_cell.length_b   1.000
_cell.length_c   1.000
_cell.angle_alpha   90.00
_cell.angle_beta   90.00
_cell.angle_gamma   90.00
#
_symmetry.space_group_name_H-M   'P 1'
#
loop_
_entity.id
_entity.type
_entity.pdbx_description
1 polymer ?
#
loop_
_entity_poly.entity_id
_entity_poly.type
_entity_poly.pdbx_seq_one_letter_code
_entity_poly.pdbx_strand_id
1 'polypeptide(L)'
;MTSPPPSPHPPSSTSESHILPLLRTYLSLSLRASHALSLVHSHLQQNRYHDQIHGPPYERYEHWARCLQVEQEKFDEAQIAWRERSDGLDKDFEERVRKGCKRLEGILGEVEGHLVEKGE
;
A
#
# COMPACT_ATOMS: atom_id res chain seq x y z
N MET A 1 25.25 37.06 45.62
CA MET A 1 24.51 37.36 44.38
C MET A 1 24.85 36.26 43.38
N THR A 2 23.99 35.25 43.26
CA THR A 2 24.21 34.08 42.41
C THR A 2 23.08 34.05 41.37
N SER A 3 23.44 34.13 40.09
CA SER A 3 22.50 34.08 38.96
C SER A 3 21.79 32.71 38.90
N PRO A 4 20.51 32.65 38.49
CA PRO A 4 19.83 31.39 38.29
C PRO A 4 20.41 30.65 37.07
N PRO A 5 20.32 29.30 37.04
CA PRO A 5 20.76 28.51 35.91
C PRO A 5 19.90 28.78 34.66
N PRO A 6 20.46 28.65 33.45
CA PRO A 6 19.70 28.80 32.21
C PRO A 6 18.59 27.75 32.16
N SER A 7 17.38 28.19 31.83
CA SER A 7 16.23 27.30 31.63
C SER A 7 16.54 26.29 30.52
N PRO A 8 16.17 25.01 30.67
CA PRO A 8 16.26 24.05 29.59
C PRO A 8 15.33 24.53 28.47
N HIS A 9 15.92 24.78 27.30
CA HIS A 9 15.15 25.00 26.08
C HIS A 9 14.24 23.77 25.88
N PRO A 10 12.94 23.95 25.61
CA PRO A 10 12.10 22.83 25.18
C PRO A 10 12.69 22.26 23.89
N PRO A 11 12.71 20.93 23.70
CA PRO A 11 13.16 20.33 22.45
C PRO A 11 12.31 20.91 21.33
N SER A 12 12.98 21.45 20.31
CA SER A 12 12.37 22.09 19.15
C SER A 12 11.22 21.25 18.60
N SER A 13 10.07 21.90 18.56
CA SER A 13 8.81 21.49 17.96
C SER A 13 8.98 20.83 16.59
N THR A 14 8.37 19.65 16.45
CA THR A 14 7.53 19.22 15.31
C THR A 14 8.15 19.21 13.92
N SER A 15 8.93 18.17 13.63
CA SER A 15 8.68 17.39 12.42
C SER A 15 7.90 16.16 12.85
N GLU A 16 6.57 16.29 13.01
CA GLU A 16 5.73 15.10 13.14
C GLU A 16 6.02 14.22 11.93
N SER A 17 6.55 13.03 12.17
CA SER A 17 6.97 12.12 11.12
C SER A 17 5.70 11.58 10.43
N HIS A 18 5.19 12.33 9.45
CA HIS A 18 3.99 12.01 8.66
C HIS A 18 4.10 10.68 7.90
N ILE A 19 5.30 10.09 7.89
CA ILE A 19 5.58 8.81 7.26
C ILE A 19 4.88 7.64 7.97
N LEU A 20 4.76 7.64 9.29
CA LEU A 20 4.15 6.51 10.01
C LEU A 20 2.66 6.35 9.68
N PRO A 21 1.81 7.40 9.72
CA PRO A 21 0.45 7.32 9.22
C PRO A 21 0.37 6.89 7.75
N LEU A 22 1.26 7.41 6.90
CA LEU A 22 1.27 7.09 5.48
C LEU A 22 1.60 5.61 5.21
N LEU A 23 2.60 5.06 5.92
CA LEU A 23 2.95 3.65 5.86
C LEU A 23 1.80 2.76 6.34
N ARG A 24 1.12 3.16 7.41
CA ARG A 24 -0.07 2.44 7.89
C ARG A 24 -1.17 2.40 6.82
N THR A 25 -1.42 3.51 6.14
CA THR A 25 -2.38 3.56 5.03
C THR A 25 -1.94 2.65 3.89
N TYR A 26 -0.68 2.72 3.46
CA TYR A 26 -0.15 1.86 2.41
C TYR A 26 -0.32 0.38 2.72
N LEU A 27 0.11 -0.05 3.91
CA LEU A 27 0.01 -1.45 4.33
C LEU A 27 -1.45 -1.92 4.45
N SER A 28 -2.33 -1.05 4.97
CA SER A 28 -3.76 -1.37 5.05
C SER A 28 -4.39 -1.53 3.66
N LEU A 29 -4.03 -0.69 2.69
CA LEU A 29 -4.52 -0.78 1.32
C LEU A 29 -3.99 -2.04 0.63
N SER A 30 -2.70 -2.33 0.80
CA SER A 30 -2.06 -3.53 0.24
C SER A 30 -2.75 -4.80 0.76
N LEU A 31 -2.93 -4.91 2.08
CA LEU A 31 -3.63 -6.04 2.70
C LEU A 31 -5.05 -6.21 2.17
N ARG A 32 -5.82 -5.11 2.07
CA ARG A 32 -7.19 -5.15 1.53
C ARG A 32 -7.22 -5.60 0.08
N ALA A 33 -6.32 -5.08 -0.77
CA ALA A 33 -6.27 -5.43 -2.17
C ALA A 33 -5.86 -6.90 -2.37
N SER A 34 -4.88 -7.40 -1.60
CA SER A 34 -4.53 -8.82 -1.60
C SER A 34 -5.67 -9.72 -1.14
N HIS A 35 -6.41 -9.30 -0.10
CA HIS A 35 -7.57 -10.05 0.38
C HIS A 35 -8.69 -10.09 -0.67
N ALA A 36 -9.06 -8.95 -1.25
CA ALA A 36 -10.07 -8.87 -2.30
C ALA A 36 -9.67 -9.72 -3.53
N LEU A 37 -8.40 -9.66 -3.94
CA LEU A 37 -7.87 -10.49 -5.02
C LEU A 37 -7.94 -11.99 -4.69
N SER A 38 -7.73 -12.39 -3.43
CA SER A 38 -7.85 -13.77 -2.98
C SER A 38 -9.30 -14.28 -3.03
N LEU A 39 -10.28 -13.41 -2.76
CA LEU A 39 -11.70 -13.74 -2.92
C LEU A 39 -12.04 -13.99 -4.40
N VAL A 40 -11.60 -13.08 -5.29
CA VAL A 40 -11.75 -13.27 -6.74
C VAL A 40 -11.12 -14.58 -7.19
N HIS A 41 -9.89 -14.89 -6.74
CA HIS A 41 -9.23 -16.16 -7.07
C HIS A 41 -10.05 -17.36 -6.62
N SER A 42 -10.55 -17.34 -5.38
CA SER A 42 -11.35 -18.43 -4.81
C SER A 42 -12.64 -18.65 -5.61
N HIS A 43 -13.31 -17.57 -6.00
CA HIS A 43 -14.49 -17.63 -6.87
C HIS A 43 -14.16 -18.23 -8.25
N LEU A 44 -13.04 -17.81 -8.86
CA LEU A 44 -12.58 -18.38 -10.13
C LEU A 44 -12.24 -19.88 -10.00
N GLN A 45 -11.63 -20.30 -8.89
CA GLN A 45 -11.37 -21.72 -8.64
C GLN A 45 -12.66 -22.52 -8.50
N GLN A 46 -13.63 -22.02 -7.72
CA GLN A 46 -14.94 -22.69 -7.57
C GLN A 46 -15.63 -22.85 -8.93
N ASN A 47 -15.68 -21.80 -9.75
CA ASN A 47 -16.28 -21.88 -11.09
C ASN A 47 -15.55 -22.86 -12.02
N ARG A 48 -14.23 -22.99 -11.89
CA ARG A 48 -13.42 -23.98 -12.60
C ARG A 48 -13.75 -25.41 -12.17
N TYR A 49 -13.91 -25.66 -10.87
CA TYR A 49 -14.30 -27.00 -10.38
C TYR A 49 -15.70 -27.42 -10.82
N HIS A 50 -16.57 -26.45 -11.11
CA HIS A 50 -17.91 -26.70 -11.63
C HIS A 50 -18.02 -26.68 -13.17
N ASP A 51 -16.89 -26.63 -13.90
CA ASP A 51 -16.82 -26.54 -15.38
C ASP A 51 -17.59 -25.36 -15.98
N GLN A 52 -17.85 -24.31 -15.18
CA GLN A 52 -18.77 -23.24 -15.62
C GLN A 52 -18.10 -22.20 -16.52
N ILE A 53 -16.84 -21.78 -16.28
CA ILE A 53 -16.17 -20.75 -17.12
C ILE A 53 -14.63 -20.83 -17.01
N HIS A 54 -13.92 -20.78 -18.15
CA HIS A 54 -12.45 -20.66 -18.26
C HIS A 54 -11.96 -19.38 -19.01
N GLY A 55 -12.80 -18.36 -19.13
CA GLY A 55 -12.56 -17.20 -20.01
C GLY A 55 -11.95 -15.93 -19.37
N PRO A 56 -12.27 -14.73 -19.92
CA PRO A 56 -11.73 -13.40 -19.54
C PRO A 56 -11.64 -13.01 -18.05
N PRO A 57 -12.42 -13.61 -17.13
CA PRO A 57 -12.25 -13.38 -15.70
C PRO A 57 -10.84 -13.73 -15.16
N TYR A 58 -10.16 -14.73 -15.71
CA TYR A 58 -8.83 -15.14 -15.22
C TYR A 58 -7.73 -14.17 -15.67
N GLU A 59 -7.81 -13.64 -16.90
CA GLU A 59 -6.87 -12.63 -17.41
C GLU A 59 -6.94 -11.32 -16.60
N ARG A 60 -8.15 -10.92 -16.17
CA ARG A 60 -8.34 -9.77 -15.27
C ARG A 60 -7.75 -10.01 -13.89
N TYR A 61 -7.95 -11.20 -13.32
CA TYR A 61 -7.28 -11.60 -12.08
C TYR A 61 -5.75 -11.53 -12.21
N GLU A 62 -5.17 -12.10 -13.26
CA GLU A 62 -3.72 -12.07 -13.50
C GLU A 62 -3.20 -10.64 -13.73
N HIS A 63 -4.01 -9.77 -14.34
CA HIS A 63 -3.68 -8.36 -14.47
C HIS A 63 -3.58 -7.69 -13.09
N TRP A 64 -4.61 -7.79 -12.25
CA TRP A 64 -4.60 -7.20 -10.91
C TRP A 64 -3.50 -7.79 -10.01
N ALA A 65 -3.26 -9.09 -10.11
CA ALA A 65 -2.17 -9.77 -9.41
C ALA A 65 -0.81 -9.16 -9.77
N ARG A 66 -0.54 -8.96 -11.07
CA ARG A 66 0.69 -8.31 -11.55
C ARG A 66 0.78 -6.86 -11.10
N CYS A 67 -0.32 -6.12 -11.13
CA CYS A 67 -0.33 -4.73 -10.65
C CYS A 67 0.01 -4.63 -9.16
N LEU A 68 -0.54 -5.50 -8.31
CA LEU A 68 -0.19 -5.54 -6.89
C LEU A 68 1.27 -5.92 -6.67
N GLN A 69 1.77 -6.91 -7.39
CA GLN A 69 3.17 -7.33 -7.31
C GLN A 69 4.10 -6.17 -7.65
N VAL A 70 3.84 -5.46 -8.76
CA VAL A 70 4.65 -4.31 -9.18
C VAL A 70 4.64 -3.19 -8.15
N GLU A 71 3.50 -2.92 -7.50
CA GLU A 71 3.44 -1.91 -6.44
C GLU A 71 4.20 -2.33 -5.18
N GLN A 72 4.13 -3.62 -4.81
CA GLN A 72 4.93 -4.16 -3.71
C GLN A 72 6.43 -4.04 -3.99
N GLU A 73 6.89 -4.43 -5.18
CA GLU A 73 8.29 -4.32 -5.60
C GLU A 73 8.79 -2.86 -5.53
N LYS A 74 8.01 -1.90 -6.03
CA LYS A 74 8.35 -0.47 -5.94
C LYS A 74 8.44 0.03 -4.51
N PHE A 75 7.57 -0.44 -3.63
CA PHE A 75 7.62 -0.09 -2.21
C PHE A 75 8.87 -0.66 -1.54
N ASP A 76 9.21 -1.92 -1.82
CA ASP A 76 10.41 -2.56 -1.30
C ASP A 76 11.67 -1.84 -1.77
N GLU A 77 11.76 -1.49 -3.06
CA GLU A 77 12.83 -0.65 -3.61
C GLU A 77 12.91 0.72 -2.92
N ALA A 78 11.78 1.38 -2.72
CA ALA A 78 11.72 2.67 -2.04
C ALA A 78 12.17 2.54 -0.57
N GLN A 79 11.80 1.45 0.11
CA GLN A 79 12.19 1.18 1.48
C GLN A 79 13.68 0.89 1.61
N ILE A 80 14.26 0.10 0.69
CA ILE A 80 15.71 -0.18 0.65
C ILE A 80 16.47 1.13 0.45
N ALA A 81 16.09 1.93 -0.56
CA ALA A 81 16.72 3.22 -0.84
C ALA A 81 16.63 4.20 0.34
N TRP A 82 15.52 4.18 1.08
CA TRP A 82 15.35 4.98 2.29
C TRP A 82 16.27 4.52 3.43
N ARG A 83 16.43 3.20 3.63
CA ARG A 83 17.33 2.65 4.66
C ARG A 83 18.81 2.88 4.37
N GLU A 84 19.20 2.86 3.09
CA GLU A 84 20.59 3.03 2.66
C GLU A 84 21.01 4.51 2.62
N ARG A 85 20.04 5.44 2.68
CA ARG A 85 20.31 6.87 2.69
C ARG A 85 20.76 7.35 4.08
N SER A 86 21.84 8.12 4.07
CA SER A 86 22.43 8.77 5.26
C SER A 86 22.08 10.26 5.37
N ASP A 87 21.32 10.81 4.40
CA ASP A 87 21.00 12.23 4.26
C ASP A 87 19.65 12.66 4.88
N GLY A 88 18.86 11.72 5.40
CA GLY A 88 17.59 12.00 6.09
C GLY A 88 16.50 12.61 5.20
N LEU A 89 16.61 12.51 3.87
CA LEU A 89 15.64 13.05 2.93
C LEU A 89 14.42 12.13 2.78
N ASP A 90 13.54 12.15 3.79
CA ASP A 90 12.30 11.37 3.87
C ASP A 90 11.27 11.72 2.78
N LYS A 91 11.43 12.87 2.11
CA LYS A 91 10.44 13.40 1.15
C LYS A 91 10.30 12.55 -0.12
N ASP A 92 11.40 11.99 -0.65
CA ASP A 92 11.33 11.12 -1.84
C ASP A 92 10.62 9.80 -1.51
N PHE A 93 10.95 9.21 -0.35
CA PHE A 93 10.30 8.02 0.15
C PHE A 93 8.81 8.27 0.40
N GLU A 94 8.46 9.34 1.10
CA GLU A 94 7.07 9.75 1.37
C GLU A 94 6.28 9.95 0.07
N GLU A 95 6.86 10.60 -0.95
CA GLU A 95 6.21 10.78 -2.24
C GLU A 95 5.95 9.45 -2.96
N ARG A 96 6.92 8.52 -2.93
CA ARG A 96 6.75 7.18 -3.51
C ARG A 96 5.66 6.40 -2.80
N VAL A 97 5.64 6.39 -1.46
CA VAL A 97 4.58 5.72 -0.70
C VAL A 97 3.21 6.36 -0.99
N ARG A 98 3.12 7.69 -1.10
CA ARG A 98 1.86 8.38 -1.47
C ARG A 98 1.38 7.99 -2.88
N LYS A 99 2.29 7.84 -3.85
CA LYS A 99 1.96 7.34 -5.19
C LYS A 99 1.47 5.89 -5.13
N GLY A 100 2.12 5.06 -4.31
CA GLY A 100 1.71 3.68 -4.06
C GLY A 100 0.30 3.59 -3.50
N CYS A 101 -0.05 4.39 -2.49
CA CYS A 101 -1.42 4.44 -1.94
C CYS A 101 -2.46 4.72 -3.02
N LYS A 102 -2.25 5.73 -3.87
CA LYS A 102 -3.20 6.07 -4.97
C LYS A 102 -3.38 4.93 -5.96
N ARG A 103 -2.31 4.19 -6.26
CA ARG A 103 -2.36 3.04 -7.18
C ARG A 103 -3.09 1.87 -6.54
N LEU A 104 -2.82 1.57 -5.27
CA LEU A 104 -3.53 0.56 -4.51
C LEU A 104 -5.02 0.88 -4.36
N GLU A 105 -5.39 2.15 -4.14
CA GLU A 105 -6.80 2.60 -4.16
C GLU A 105 -7.47 2.33 -5.51
N GLY A 106 -6.77 2.61 -6.62
CA GLY A 106 -7.26 2.30 -7.96
C GLY A 106 -7.48 0.80 -8.19
N ILE A 107 -6.47 -0.02 -7.88
CA ILE A 107 -6.55 -1.48 -8.01
C ILE A 107 -7.68 -2.02 -7.13
N LEU A 108 -7.76 -1.57 -5.87
CA LEU A 108 -8.79 -2.00 -4.94
C LEU A 108 -10.19 -1.63 -5.45
N GLY A 109 -10.37 -0.41 -5.98
CA GLY A 109 -11.64 0.02 -6.56
C GLY A 109 -12.07 -0.83 -7.76
N GLU A 110 -11.14 -1.25 -8.61
CA GLU A 110 -11.44 -2.17 -9.72
C GLU A 110 -11.81 -3.58 -9.23
N VAL A 111 -11.07 -4.11 -8.27
CA VAL A 111 -11.31 -5.45 -7.72
C VAL A 111 -12.63 -5.50 -6.92
N GLU A 112 -12.86 -4.54 -6.02
CA GLU A 112 -14.10 -4.45 -5.25
C GLU A 112 -15.31 -4.17 -6.17
N GLY A 113 -15.15 -3.33 -7.20
CA GLY A 113 -16.17 -3.12 -8.22
C GLY A 113 -16.57 -4.43 -8.91
N HIS A 114 -15.60 -5.29 -9.21
CA HIS A 114 -15.88 -6.61 -9.79
C HIS A 114 -16.65 -7.55 -8.86
N LEU A 115 -16.35 -7.53 -7.56
CA LEU A 115 -17.06 -8.33 -6.56
C LEU A 115 -18.52 -7.88 -6.43
N VAL A 116 -18.77 -6.56 -6.40
CA VAL A 116 -20.12 -5.99 -6.32
C VAL A 116 -20.95 -6.32 -7.56
N GLU A 117 -20.38 -6.26 -8.77
CA GLU A 117 -21.05 -6.67 -10.01
C GLU A 117 -21.49 -8.14 -10.01
N LYS A 118 -20.79 -8.98 -9.23
CA LYS A 118 -21.08 -10.42 -9.10
C LYS A 118 -22.07 -10.76 -7.99
N GLY A 119 -22.52 -9.76 -7.21
CA GLY A 119 -23.53 -9.94 -6.16
C GLY A 119 -23.00 -10.49 -4.84
N GLU A 120 -21.71 -10.29 -4.56
CA GLU A 120 -21.07 -10.61 -3.28
C GLU A 120 -20.72 -9.35 -2.47
#